data_AF-A0A2E5B7Q1-F1
#
_entry.id   AF-A0A2E5B7Q1-F1
#
_cell.length_a   1.000
_cell.length_b   1.000
_cell.length_c   1.000
_cell.angle_alpha   90.00
_cell.angle_beta   90.00
_cell.angle_gamma   90.00
#
_symmetry.space_group_name_H-M   'P 1'
#
loop_
_entity.id
_entity.type
_entity.pdbx_description
1 polymer ?
#
loop_
_entity_poly.entity_id
_entity_poly.type
_entity_poly.pdbx_seq_one_letter_code
_entity_poly.pdbx_strand_id
1 'polypeptide(L)'
;MAEGLGRRPQDGLRIFEEGFRSNPRFFNPEDIVRADPIEDMFMSSSALDALRRALPSNVGSTAWGNDFQRRMETAPNWQRKIANAISSVPLGGMSEVQKEEYRVQRDLDPRIARETVDPGYTVTKTSRFGLPQVAEDAVPSDRTKLGRRARMLQASGIAAGDIMTDGLRTIWWFLNAPQAVATLGSLQGMHMGEKPLTDMMPDIPVGKEKTIKSRLLPTRGYRLAATMPAVIGTSIAVGNIGRQPGYKAIIPSEDDPRKSDAPAAELLSRYFLGRSGRLLPYSEFAKERPDVSPEEYRRYKAYTFDQKTDLNPFDGDFNLLGALKGTVDGIQGPEVNFMGKSIPIATGVLPAVAAAVGTGYGLRRGGKRLLAPRGGITKQQGVQSRLAAKEEEFDKLAYKLGQYKPEDKYFEGAKGKADLRRKARLQENIPEMKAINEARKAANEREAFLSAVQYGSGGLVSTAVLGQALESLRRSLKTPEEENV
;
A
#
# COMPACT_ATOMS: atom_id res chain seq x y z
N MET A 1 -42.97 -24.45 21.94
CA MET A 1 -41.55 -24.23 21.56
C MET A 1 -41.30 -22.78 21.12
N ALA A 2 -41.63 -21.78 21.96
CA ALA A 2 -41.43 -20.36 21.63
C ALA A 2 -41.03 -19.51 22.85
N GLU A 3 -40.30 -20.10 23.81
CA GLU A 3 -39.97 -19.45 25.09
C GLU A 3 -38.49 -19.61 25.49
N GLY A 4 -37.60 -19.75 24.51
CA GLY A 4 -36.17 -20.03 24.75
C GLY A 4 -35.17 -18.92 24.40
N LEU A 5 -35.62 -17.76 23.90
CA LEU A 5 -34.71 -16.72 23.36
C LEU A 5 -34.62 -15.45 24.23
N GLY A 6 -34.81 -15.59 25.54
CA GLY A 6 -34.36 -14.60 26.52
C GLY A 6 -32.83 -14.68 26.69
N ARG A 7 -32.07 -14.26 25.67
CA ARG A 7 -30.61 -14.19 25.74
C ARG A 7 -30.18 -13.16 26.78
N ARG A 8 -29.18 -13.53 27.60
CA ARG A 8 -28.74 -12.75 28.76
C ARG A 8 -28.01 -11.48 28.28
N PRO A 9 -28.06 -10.37 29.04
CA PRO A 9 -27.27 -9.17 28.75
C PRO A 9 -25.78 -9.42 28.46
N GLN A 10 -25.23 -10.52 29.00
CA GLN A 10 -23.86 -10.98 28.80
C GLN A 10 -23.52 -11.30 27.33
N ASP A 11 -24.49 -11.70 26.51
CA ASP A 11 -24.25 -12.01 25.09
C ASP A 11 -23.94 -10.74 24.30
N GLY A 12 -24.56 -9.59 24.66
CA GLY A 12 -24.32 -8.31 24.00
C GLY A 12 -22.93 -7.75 24.28
N LEU A 13 -22.47 -7.86 25.54
CA LEU A 13 -21.12 -7.44 25.94
C LEU A 13 -20.05 -8.26 25.23
N ARG A 14 -20.25 -9.58 25.12
CA ARG A 14 -19.30 -10.46 24.43
C ARG A 14 -19.17 -10.13 22.94
N ILE A 15 -20.28 -9.88 22.25
CA ILE A 15 -20.27 -9.48 20.83
C ILE A 15 -19.51 -8.16 20.62
N PHE A 16 -19.66 -7.22 21.56
CA PHE A 16 -18.89 -5.97 21.55
C PHE A 16 -17.40 -6.23 21.80
N GLU A 17 -17.04 -7.04 22.80
CA GLU A 17 -15.65 -7.38 23.12
C GLU A 17 -14.93 -8.13 21.99
N GLU A 18 -15.62 -9.05 21.31
CA GLU A 18 -15.10 -9.72 20.11
C GLU A 18 -14.84 -8.71 18.98
N GLY A 19 -15.77 -7.76 18.76
CA GLY A 19 -15.57 -6.61 17.88
C GLY A 19 -14.31 -5.80 18.25
N PHE A 20 -14.19 -5.46 19.52
CA PHE A 20 -13.13 -4.61 20.08
C PHE A 20 -11.73 -5.23 19.99
N ARG A 21 -11.62 -6.54 20.18
CA ARG A 21 -10.33 -7.27 20.13
C ARG A 21 -9.92 -7.70 18.73
N SER A 22 -10.77 -7.47 17.73
CA SER A 22 -10.51 -7.94 16.37
C SER A 22 -9.31 -7.23 15.74
N ASN A 23 -8.44 -8.01 15.11
CA ASN A 23 -7.26 -7.55 14.40
C ASN A 23 -7.08 -8.40 13.13
N PRO A 24 -7.28 -7.82 11.94
CA PRO A 24 -7.23 -8.53 10.66
C PRO A 24 -5.89 -9.21 10.39
N ARG A 25 -4.79 -8.73 10.97
CA ARG A 25 -3.44 -9.25 10.70
C ARG A 25 -3.27 -10.71 11.12
N PHE A 26 -4.07 -11.20 12.06
CA PHE A 26 -4.01 -12.61 12.48
C PHE A 26 -4.60 -13.57 11.45
N PHE A 27 -5.31 -13.07 10.45
CA PHE A 27 -5.89 -13.90 9.39
C PHE A 27 -4.81 -14.54 8.51
N ASN A 28 -3.68 -13.87 8.26
CA ASN A 28 -2.70 -14.37 7.31
C ASN A 28 -1.26 -14.03 7.71
N PRO A 29 -0.73 -14.67 8.77
CA PRO A 29 0.59 -14.35 9.31
C PRO A 29 1.73 -14.63 8.32
N GLU A 30 1.56 -15.59 7.40
CA GLU A 30 2.52 -15.85 6.32
C GLU A 30 2.49 -14.76 5.24
N ASP A 31 1.34 -14.13 5.02
CA ASP A 31 1.19 -13.00 4.10
C ASP A 31 1.54 -11.65 4.72
N ILE A 32 1.72 -11.47 6.03
CA ILE A 32 2.23 -10.18 6.57
C ILE A 32 3.59 -9.80 5.93
N VAL A 33 4.41 -10.79 5.57
CA VAL A 33 5.69 -10.58 4.88
C VAL A 33 5.50 -10.31 3.37
N ARG A 34 4.40 -10.79 2.79
CA ARG A 34 4.11 -10.81 1.34
C ARG A 34 3.04 -9.83 0.88
N ALA A 35 2.21 -9.32 1.77
CA ALA A 35 1.06 -8.49 1.50
C ALA A 35 1.49 -7.24 0.75
N ASP A 36 0.67 -6.85 -0.22
CA ASP A 36 0.81 -5.54 -0.85
C ASP A 36 0.71 -4.47 0.25
N PRO A 37 1.51 -3.40 0.23
CA PRO A 37 1.38 -2.30 1.18
C PRO A 37 -0.05 -1.75 1.32
N ILE A 38 -0.86 -1.81 0.26
CA ILE A 38 -2.29 -1.47 0.31
C ILE A 38 -3.03 -2.43 1.24
N GLU A 39 -2.78 -3.73 1.10
CA GLU A 39 -3.41 -4.78 1.90
C GLU A 39 -2.94 -4.74 3.36
N ASP A 40 -1.65 -4.52 3.65
CA ASP A 40 -1.17 -4.34 5.03
C ASP A 40 -1.79 -3.10 5.69
N MET A 41 -1.95 -2.01 4.95
CA MET A 41 -2.63 -0.81 5.45
C MET A 41 -4.11 -1.11 5.75
N PHE A 42 -4.83 -1.78 4.85
CA PHE A 42 -6.22 -2.17 5.09
C PHE A 42 -6.36 -3.15 6.25
N MET A 43 -5.42 -4.09 6.40
CA MET A 43 -5.39 -5.04 7.52
C MET A 43 -4.97 -4.42 8.85
N SER A 44 -4.43 -3.20 8.85
CA SER A 44 -4.10 -2.47 10.08
C SER A 44 -5.34 -1.92 10.81
N SER A 45 -6.50 -1.91 10.14
CA SER A 45 -7.77 -1.43 10.70
C SER A 45 -8.85 -2.50 10.62
N SER A 46 -9.32 -2.93 11.78
CA SER A 46 -10.50 -3.79 11.95
C SER A 46 -11.76 -3.18 11.32
N ALA A 47 -11.91 -1.85 11.39
CA ALA A 47 -13.04 -1.14 10.80
C ALA A 47 -12.99 -1.16 9.27
N LEU A 48 -11.82 -0.96 8.66
CA LEU A 48 -11.69 -1.07 7.22
C LEU A 48 -11.76 -2.50 6.73
N ASP A 49 -11.26 -3.48 7.48
CA ASP A 49 -11.40 -4.87 7.08
C ASP A 49 -12.87 -5.31 7.13
N ALA A 50 -13.62 -4.88 8.16
CA ALA A 50 -15.07 -5.05 8.19
C ALA A 50 -15.76 -4.34 7.01
N LEU A 51 -15.34 -3.11 6.68
CA LEU A 51 -15.83 -2.38 5.53
C LEU A 51 -15.48 -3.10 4.21
N ARG A 52 -14.26 -3.61 4.07
CA ARG A 52 -13.76 -4.38 2.92
C ARG A 52 -14.61 -5.62 2.67
N ARG A 53 -15.05 -6.25 3.75
CA ARG A 53 -15.92 -7.43 3.69
C ARG A 53 -17.37 -7.10 3.37
N ALA A 54 -17.82 -5.90 3.75
CA ALA A 54 -19.12 -5.36 3.36
C ALA A 54 -19.12 -4.78 1.94
N LEU A 55 -17.98 -4.30 1.46
CA LEU A 55 -17.83 -3.67 0.15
C LEU A 55 -17.67 -4.71 -0.97
N PRO A 56 -18.10 -4.39 -2.19
CA PRO A 56 -17.86 -5.20 -3.37
C PRO A 56 -16.37 -5.21 -3.75
N SER A 57 -15.87 -6.29 -4.35
CA SER A 57 -14.44 -6.41 -4.67
C SER A 57 -14.00 -5.52 -5.83
N ASN A 58 -14.90 -5.28 -6.77
CA ASN A 58 -14.67 -4.42 -7.92
C ASN A 58 -15.96 -3.71 -8.32
N VAL A 59 -15.83 -2.69 -9.17
CA VAL A 59 -16.98 -1.93 -9.67
C VAL A 59 -18.03 -2.85 -10.27
N GLY A 60 -17.65 -3.84 -11.08
CA GLY A 60 -18.57 -4.78 -11.72
C GLY A 60 -19.44 -5.57 -10.74
N SER A 61 -18.93 -5.89 -9.56
CA SER A 61 -19.66 -6.61 -8.51
C SER A 61 -20.70 -5.76 -7.76
N THR A 62 -20.74 -4.45 -7.99
CA THR A 62 -21.78 -3.56 -7.43
C THR A 62 -23.08 -3.68 -8.25
N ALA A 63 -24.21 -3.26 -7.67
CA ALA A 63 -25.47 -3.19 -8.42
C ALA A 63 -25.39 -2.23 -9.62
N TRP A 64 -24.71 -1.09 -9.45
CA TRP A 64 -24.55 -0.09 -10.51
C TRP A 64 -23.55 -0.52 -11.58
N GLY A 65 -22.45 -1.19 -11.20
CA GLY A 65 -21.46 -1.68 -12.15
C GLY A 65 -21.99 -2.84 -12.99
N ASN A 66 -22.83 -3.69 -12.41
CA ASN A 66 -23.61 -4.66 -13.17
C ASN A 66 -24.57 -3.97 -14.15
N ASP A 67 -25.29 -2.93 -13.73
CA ASP A 67 -26.18 -2.18 -14.62
C ASP A 67 -25.40 -1.46 -15.74
N PHE A 68 -24.27 -0.85 -15.40
CA PHE A 68 -23.35 -0.22 -16.34
C PHE A 68 -22.80 -1.23 -17.36
N GLN A 69 -22.38 -2.40 -16.90
CA GLN A 69 -21.87 -3.46 -17.78
C GLN A 69 -22.97 -3.95 -18.74
N ARG A 70 -24.20 -4.16 -18.25
CA ARG A 70 -25.37 -4.51 -19.10
C ARG A 70 -25.66 -3.44 -20.16
N ARG A 71 -25.63 -2.16 -19.79
CA ARG A 71 -25.83 -1.06 -20.77
C ARG A 71 -24.72 -0.99 -21.81
N MET A 72 -23.51 -1.40 -21.42
CA MET A 72 -22.34 -1.41 -22.30
C MET A 72 -22.25 -2.67 -23.16
N GLU A 73 -22.98 -3.75 -22.87
CA GLU A 73 -23.00 -4.97 -23.70
C GLU A 73 -23.48 -4.69 -25.13
N THR A 74 -24.40 -3.74 -25.30
CA THR A 74 -24.90 -3.29 -26.61
C THR A 74 -24.03 -2.20 -27.25
N ALA A 75 -22.96 -1.76 -26.59
CA ALA A 75 -22.13 -0.66 -27.05
C ALA A 75 -21.05 -1.11 -28.07
N PRO A 76 -20.51 -0.17 -28.89
CA PRO A 76 -19.36 -0.42 -29.74
C PRO A 76 -18.17 -1.06 -29.01
N ASN A 77 -17.37 -1.85 -29.73
CA ASN A 77 -16.26 -2.65 -29.17
C ASN A 77 -15.30 -1.86 -28.26
N TRP A 78 -15.01 -0.60 -28.58
CA TRP A 78 -14.11 0.23 -27.79
C TRP A 78 -14.73 0.66 -26.45
N GLN A 79 -16.03 0.94 -26.41
CA GLN A 79 -16.77 1.25 -25.18
C GLN A 79 -16.89 0.02 -24.29
N ARG A 80 -17.07 -1.18 -24.87
CA ARG A 80 -17.01 -2.45 -24.13
C ARG A 80 -15.65 -2.69 -23.47
N LYS A 81 -14.55 -2.36 -24.16
CA LYS A 81 -13.20 -2.44 -23.58
C LYS A 81 -13.03 -1.47 -22.40
N ILE A 82 -13.56 -0.25 -22.51
CA ILE A 82 -13.57 0.73 -21.42
C ILE A 82 -14.45 0.23 -20.26
N ALA A 83 -15.63 -0.31 -20.57
CA ALA A 83 -16.55 -0.84 -19.56
C ALA A 83 -15.93 -2.00 -18.78
N ASN A 84 -15.23 -2.91 -19.47
CA ASN A 84 -14.48 -4.00 -18.84
C ASN A 84 -13.29 -3.49 -18.02
N ALA A 85 -12.63 -2.42 -18.46
CA ALA A 85 -11.57 -1.77 -17.69
C ALA A 85 -12.13 -1.11 -16.41
N ILE A 86 -13.29 -0.46 -16.50
CA ILE A 86 -13.98 0.17 -15.36
C ILE A 86 -14.52 -0.88 -14.39
N SER A 87 -15.16 -1.94 -14.89
CA SER A 87 -15.75 -3.00 -14.06
C SER A 87 -14.71 -3.80 -13.30
N SER A 88 -13.48 -3.91 -13.85
CA SER A 88 -12.34 -4.55 -13.20
C SER A 88 -11.60 -3.63 -12.22
N VAL A 89 -11.97 -2.34 -12.10
CA VAL A 89 -11.38 -1.45 -11.09
C VAL A 89 -11.68 -2.02 -9.70
N PRO A 90 -10.67 -2.37 -8.90
CA PRO A 90 -10.87 -2.88 -7.56
C PRO A 90 -11.44 -1.76 -6.67
N LEU A 91 -12.50 -2.08 -5.94
CA LEU A 91 -13.09 -1.18 -4.94
C LEU A 91 -12.56 -1.46 -3.54
N GLY A 92 -11.52 -2.28 -3.46
CA GLY A 92 -10.89 -2.70 -2.22
C GLY A 92 -11.57 -3.90 -1.57
N GLY A 93 -12.87 -4.17 -1.82
CA GLY A 93 -13.61 -5.23 -1.13
C GLY A 93 -13.09 -6.66 -1.35
N MET A 94 -13.50 -7.58 -0.47
CA MET A 94 -13.17 -9.00 -0.64
C MET A 94 -14.06 -9.64 -1.71
N SER A 95 -13.50 -10.50 -2.56
CA SER A 95 -14.31 -11.34 -3.45
C SER A 95 -15.11 -12.35 -2.63
N GLU A 96 -16.20 -12.89 -3.18
CA GLU A 96 -16.97 -13.93 -2.47
C GLU A 96 -16.11 -15.18 -2.17
N VAL A 97 -15.17 -15.53 -3.05
CA VAL A 97 -14.20 -16.60 -2.81
C VAL A 97 -13.31 -16.28 -1.60
N GLN A 98 -12.81 -15.04 -1.51
CA GLN A 98 -11.99 -14.61 -0.37
C GLN A 98 -12.79 -14.56 0.93
N LYS A 99 -14.06 -14.14 0.89
CA LYS A 99 -14.94 -14.17 2.05
C LYS A 99 -15.18 -15.60 2.54
N GLU A 100 -15.35 -16.53 1.62
CA GLU A 100 -15.58 -17.94 1.95
C GLU A 100 -14.31 -18.61 2.48
N GLU A 101 -13.16 -18.39 1.83
CA GLU A 101 -11.86 -18.84 2.36
C GLU A 101 -11.61 -18.28 3.76
N TYR A 102 -11.95 -17.01 3.97
CA TYR A 102 -11.88 -16.37 5.28
C TYR A 102 -12.75 -17.06 6.34
N ARG A 103 -13.98 -17.44 5.98
CA ARG A 103 -14.87 -18.21 6.87
C ARG A 103 -14.31 -19.60 7.16
N VAL A 104 -13.88 -20.31 6.13
CA VAL A 104 -13.30 -21.66 6.27
C VAL A 104 -12.10 -21.62 7.21
N GLN A 105 -11.19 -20.65 7.08
CA GLN A 105 -10.05 -20.54 7.98
C GLN A 105 -10.46 -20.18 9.42
N ARG A 106 -11.47 -19.34 9.61
CA ARG A 106 -12.04 -19.10 10.96
C ARG A 106 -12.63 -20.36 11.57
N ASP A 107 -13.27 -21.18 10.76
CA ASP A 107 -13.87 -22.44 11.21
C ASP A 107 -12.79 -23.48 11.56
N LEU A 108 -11.66 -23.46 10.84
CA LEU A 108 -10.53 -24.35 11.06
C LEU A 108 -9.63 -23.92 12.23
N ASP A 109 -9.46 -22.62 12.48
CA ASP A 109 -8.58 -22.08 13.54
C ASP A 109 -9.34 -21.24 14.59
N PRO A 110 -9.53 -21.77 15.81
CA PRO A 110 -10.15 -21.04 16.92
C PRO A 110 -9.44 -19.75 17.33
N ARG A 111 -8.14 -19.58 17.01
CA ARG A 111 -7.42 -18.32 17.25
C ARG A 111 -7.90 -17.26 16.27
N ILE A 112 -7.90 -17.56 14.97
CA ILE A 112 -8.41 -16.65 13.93
C ILE A 112 -9.87 -16.28 14.21
N ALA A 113 -10.70 -17.24 14.64
CA ALA A 113 -12.09 -16.98 15.01
C ALA A 113 -12.26 -15.96 16.15
N ARG A 114 -11.37 -15.99 17.16
CA ARG A 114 -11.37 -15.11 18.33
C ARG A 114 -10.76 -13.74 18.05
N GLU A 115 -9.75 -13.69 17.19
CA GLU A 115 -8.98 -12.49 16.90
C GLU A 115 -9.49 -11.75 15.67
N THR A 116 -10.50 -12.25 14.99
CA THR A 116 -11.11 -11.58 13.84
C THR A 116 -12.64 -11.64 13.95
N VAL A 117 -13.38 -10.91 13.13
CA VAL A 117 -14.84 -10.79 13.25
C VAL A 117 -15.50 -10.81 11.88
N ASP A 118 -16.52 -11.64 11.64
CA ASP A 118 -17.30 -11.61 10.38
C ASP A 118 -18.58 -10.75 10.54
N PRO A 119 -18.71 -9.59 9.85
CA PRO A 119 -19.85 -8.67 9.99
C PRO A 119 -21.22 -9.28 9.66
N GLY A 120 -21.24 -10.39 8.91
CA GLY A 120 -22.47 -11.11 8.56
C GLY A 120 -22.93 -12.09 9.65
N TYR A 121 -22.04 -12.48 10.56
CA TYR A 121 -22.19 -13.64 11.42
C TYR A 121 -21.88 -13.30 12.87
N THR A 122 -22.72 -13.79 13.79
CA THR A 122 -22.51 -13.61 15.22
C THR A 122 -22.38 -14.98 15.86
N VAL A 123 -21.31 -15.21 16.62
CA VAL A 123 -21.11 -16.48 17.31
C VAL A 123 -22.05 -16.51 18.50
N THR A 124 -23.13 -17.28 18.41
CA THR A 124 -24.19 -17.26 19.43
C THR A 124 -24.09 -18.39 20.45
N LYS A 125 -23.24 -19.40 20.23
CA LYS A 125 -22.94 -20.45 21.21
C LYS A 125 -21.43 -20.73 21.25
N THR A 126 -20.88 -20.74 22.45
CA THR A 126 -19.56 -21.31 22.73
C THR A 126 -19.79 -22.72 23.29
N SER A 127 -18.98 -23.67 22.85
CA SER A 127 -18.93 -25.01 23.45
C SER A 127 -18.61 -24.92 24.96
N ARG A 128 -18.86 -26.02 25.69
CA ARG A 128 -18.48 -26.16 27.13
C ARG A 128 -17.01 -25.85 27.43
N PHE A 129 -16.14 -25.84 26.42
CA PHE A 129 -14.71 -25.61 26.52
C PHE A 129 -14.28 -24.18 26.10
N GLY A 130 -15.23 -23.27 25.91
CA GLY A 130 -14.93 -21.89 25.49
C GLY A 130 -14.49 -21.76 24.03
N LEU A 131 -14.54 -22.85 23.25
CA LEU A 131 -14.32 -22.80 21.81
C LEU A 131 -15.61 -22.31 21.13
N PRO A 132 -15.53 -21.38 20.17
CA PRO A 132 -16.68 -21.02 19.36
C PRO A 132 -17.21 -22.29 18.68
N GLN A 133 -18.44 -22.69 19.00
CA GLN A 133 -19.11 -23.71 18.21
C GLN A 133 -19.58 -22.99 16.96
N VAL A 134 -19.01 -23.33 15.80
CA VAL A 134 -19.51 -22.89 14.50
C VAL A 134 -20.94 -23.43 14.43
N ALA A 135 -21.88 -22.58 14.81
CA ALA A 135 -23.25 -23.01 14.98
C ALA A 135 -23.81 -23.28 13.59
N GLU A 136 -24.34 -24.47 13.36
CA GLU A 136 -25.36 -24.70 12.32
C GLU A 136 -26.51 -23.66 12.43
N ASP A 137 -26.65 -23.00 13.59
CA ASP A 137 -27.54 -21.87 13.89
C ASP A 137 -26.94 -20.48 13.59
N ALA A 138 -25.96 -20.34 12.69
CA ALA A 138 -25.50 -19.05 12.21
C ALA A 138 -26.64 -18.30 11.49
N VAL A 139 -27.52 -17.65 12.26
CA VAL A 139 -28.68 -16.95 11.71
C VAL A 139 -28.18 -15.75 10.90
N PRO A 140 -28.49 -15.69 9.58
CA PRO A 140 -28.27 -14.49 8.79
C PRO A 140 -28.90 -13.30 9.54
N SER A 141 -28.05 -12.35 9.89
CA SER A 141 -28.40 -11.25 10.78
C SER A 141 -29.35 -10.22 10.12
N ASP A 142 -29.79 -10.49 8.88
CA ASP A 142 -30.63 -9.62 8.05
C ASP A 142 -32.13 -9.70 8.37
N ARG A 143 -32.62 -10.77 9.01
CA ARG A 143 -34.08 -10.99 9.17
C ARG A 143 -34.67 -10.78 10.57
N THR A 144 -33.87 -10.61 11.63
CA THR A 144 -34.39 -10.48 13.00
C THR A 144 -33.95 -9.19 13.70
N LYS A 145 -34.79 -8.65 14.59
CA LYS A 145 -34.44 -7.49 15.46
C LYS A 145 -33.20 -7.78 16.32
N LEU A 146 -33.01 -9.05 16.71
CA LEU A 146 -31.82 -9.51 17.43
C LEU A 146 -30.55 -9.45 16.56
N GLY A 147 -30.62 -9.85 15.28
CA GLY A 147 -29.51 -9.75 14.34
C GLY A 147 -29.02 -8.31 14.14
N ARG A 148 -29.95 -7.34 14.07
CA ARG A 148 -29.61 -5.91 13.96
C ARG A 148 -28.88 -5.37 15.19
N ARG A 149 -29.33 -5.73 16.40
CA ARG A 149 -28.64 -5.33 17.65
C ARG A 149 -27.25 -5.94 17.76
N ALA A 150 -27.12 -7.22 17.41
CA ALA A 150 -25.84 -7.91 17.42
C ALA A 150 -24.84 -7.29 16.43
N ARG A 151 -25.26 -6.99 15.20
CA ARG A 151 -24.43 -6.24 14.22
C ARG A 151 -24.03 -4.86 14.73
N MET A 152 -24.96 -4.13 15.35
CA MET A 152 -24.67 -2.80 15.88
C MET A 152 -23.63 -2.87 17.01
N LEU A 153 -23.73 -3.85 17.91
CA LEU A 153 -22.76 -4.07 18.99
C LEU A 153 -21.39 -4.49 18.44
N GLN A 154 -21.36 -5.38 17.46
CA GLN A 154 -20.14 -5.83 16.79
C GLN A 154 -19.45 -4.67 16.05
N ALA A 155 -20.21 -3.88 15.28
CA ALA A 155 -19.71 -2.69 14.59
C ALA A 155 -19.21 -1.62 15.57
N SER A 156 -19.90 -1.45 16.70
CA SER A 156 -19.47 -0.54 17.76
C SER A 156 -18.17 -1.01 18.42
N GLY A 157 -18.03 -2.32 18.65
CA GLY A 157 -16.80 -2.94 19.16
C GLY A 157 -15.64 -2.73 18.20
N ILE A 158 -15.81 -3.05 16.92
CA ILE A 158 -14.82 -2.84 15.85
C ILE A 158 -14.38 -1.38 15.81
N ALA A 159 -15.32 -0.43 15.75
CA ALA A 159 -15.00 1.00 15.71
C ALA A 159 -14.22 1.46 16.96
N ALA A 160 -14.60 0.98 18.14
CA ALA A 160 -13.91 1.31 19.40
C ALA A 160 -12.50 0.69 19.46
N GLY A 161 -12.33 -0.56 19.02
CA GLY A 161 -11.03 -1.22 18.92
C GLY A 161 -10.10 -0.48 17.97
N ASP A 162 -10.62 -0.06 16.83
CA ASP A 162 -9.85 0.66 15.81
C ASP A 162 -9.36 2.04 16.24
N ILE A 163 -10.18 2.76 17.01
CA ILE A 163 -9.79 4.04 17.63
C ILE A 163 -8.66 3.82 18.64
N MET A 164 -8.72 2.73 19.42
CA MET A 164 -7.72 2.41 20.44
C MET A 164 -6.41 1.90 19.85
N THR A 165 -6.44 1.24 18.69
CA THR A 165 -5.25 0.73 17.98
C THR A 165 -4.67 1.69 16.93
N ASP A 166 -5.23 2.89 16.81
CA ASP A 166 -4.80 3.95 15.88
C ASP A 166 -4.93 3.61 14.37
N GLY A 167 -5.70 2.56 14.04
CA GLY A 167 -5.95 2.12 12.66
C GLY A 167 -6.60 3.22 11.82
N LEU A 168 -7.79 3.66 12.23
CA LEU A 168 -8.57 4.72 11.58
C LEU A 168 -7.83 6.06 11.54
N ARG A 169 -6.90 6.35 12.46
CA ARG A 169 -6.08 7.57 12.40
C ARG A 169 -5.03 7.47 11.29
N THR A 170 -4.38 6.32 11.14
CA THR A 170 -3.44 6.06 10.04
C THR A 170 -4.13 6.23 8.69
N ILE A 171 -5.39 5.78 8.61
CA ILE A 171 -6.24 5.93 7.43
C ILE A 171 -6.72 7.36 7.26
N TRP A 172 -7.09 8.05 8.33
CA TRP A 172 -7.48 9.46 8.28
C TRP A 172 -6.33 10.32 7.76
N TRP A 173 -5.09 10.05 8.19
CA TRP A 173 -3.90 10.66 7.60
C TRP A 173 -3.71 10.28 6.14
N PHE A 174 -3.92 9.00 5.79
CA PHE A 174 -3.85 8.51 4.42
C PHE A 174 -4.86 9.19 3.48
N LEU A 175 -6.11 9.30 3.91
CA LEU A 175 -7.21 9.91 3.18
C LEU A 175 -7.02 11.43 3.09
N ASN A 176 -6.52 12.09 4.15
CA ASN A 176 -6.24 13.53 4.11
C ASN A 176 -4.93 13.90 3.42
N ALA A 177 -4.07 12.94 3.06
CA ALA A 177 -2.82 13.19 2.36
C ALA A 177 -2.87 12.55 0.96
N PRO A 178 -3.20 13.32 -0.10
CA PRO A 178 -3.09 12.85 -1.48
C PRO A 178 -1.72 12.21 -1.81
N GLN A 179 -0.67 12.64 -1.11
CA GLN A 179 0.66 12.03 -1.14
C GLN A 179 0.66 10.54 -0.76
N ALA A 180 -0.15 10.15 0.21
CA ALA A 180 -0.23 8.77 0.67
C ALA A 180 -0.90 7.88 -0.38
N VAL A 181 -1.95 8.38 -1.04
CA VAL A 181 -2.56 7.71 -2.21
C VAL A 181 -1.55 7.54 -3.33
N ALA A 182 -0.77 8.58 -3.63
CA ALA A 182 0.30 8.51 -4.63
C ALA A 182 1.41 7.51 -4.25
N THR A 183 1.73 7.42 -2.95
CA THR A 183 2.67 6.43 -2.40
C THR A 183 2.16 5.01 -2.62
N LEU A 184 0.90 4.74 -2.27
CA LEU A 184 0.28 3.43 -2.50
C LEU A 184 0.18 3.09 -3.98
N GLY A 185 -0.28 4.03 -4.82
CA GLY A 185 -0.31 3.83 -6.27
C GLY A 185 1.05 3.46 -6.83
N SER A 186 2.11 4.10 -6.34
CA SER A 186 3.49 3.81 -6.73
C SER A 186 3.99 2.47 -6.20
N LEU A 187 3.65 2.10 -4.97
CA LEU A 187 3.95 0.79 -4.40
C LEU A 187 3.24 -0.33 -5.17
N GLN A 188 1.97 -0.14 -5.52
CA GLN A 188 1.21 -1.05 -6.38
C GLN A 188 1.84 -1.13 -7.77
N GLY A 189 2.22 0.00 -8.37
CA GLY A 189 2.90 0.05 -9.66
C GLY A 189 4.21 -0.74 -9.63
N MET A 190 5.02 -0.57 -8.59
CA MET A 190 6.21 -1.37 -8.34
C MET A 190 5.89 -2.86 -8.19
N HIS A 191 4.90 -3.21 -7.39
CA HIS A 191 4.48 -4.61 -7.22
C HIS A 191 4.08 -5.25 -8.56
N MET A 192 3.30 -4.56 -9.38
CA MET A 192 2.91 -5.02 -10.72
C MET A 192 4.11 -5.12 -11.68
N GLY A 193 5.06 -4.19 -11.60
CA GLY A 193 6.29 -4.21 -12.37
C GLY A 193 7.25 -5.33 -11.96
N GLU A 194 7.25 -5.66 -10.68
CA GLU A 194 8.09 -6.67 -10.05
C GLU A 194 7.56 -8.09 -10.25
N LYS A 195 6.24 -8.29 -10.15
CA LYS A 195 5.58 -9.61 -10.27
C LYS A 195 6.11 -10.50 -11.41
N PRO A 196 6.23 -10.04 -12.68
CA PRO A 196 6.77 -10.88 -13.75
C PRO A 196 8.26 -11.20 -13.62
N LEU A 197 8.98 -10.52 -12.74
CA LEU A 197 10.40 -10.72 -12.45
C LEU A 197 10.60 -11.60 -11.21
N THR A 198 9.71 -11.50 -10.21
CA THR A 198 9.72 -12.36 -9.02
C THR A 198 9.72 -13.85 -9.39
N ASP A 199 9.04 -14.22 -10.48
CA ASP A 199 9.01 -15.60 -10.99
C ASP A 199 10.32 -16.04 -11.66
N MET A 200 11.19 -15.09 -12.03
CA MET A 200 12.51 -15.35 -12.64
C MET A 200 13.65 -15.23 -11.61
N MET A 201 13.36 -14.69 -10.43
CA MET A 201 14.35 -14.50 -9.37
C MET A 201 14.60 -15.83 -8.63
N PRO A 202 15.82 -16.01 -8.10
CA PRO A 202 16.10 -17.18 -7.28
C PRO A 202 15.29 -17.08 -5.98
N ASP A 203 14.81 -18.23 -5.56
CA ASP A 203 14.25 -18.44 -4.25
C ASP A 203 15.30 -18.22 -3.17
N ILE A 204 14.94 -17.48 -2.12
CA ILE A 204 15.77 -17.34 -0.92
C ILE A 204 15.44 -18.50 0.00
N PRO A 205 16.39 -19.39 0.32
CA PRO A 205 16.17 -20.41 1.34
C PRO A 205 15.99 -19.76 2.71
N VAL A 206 14.92 -20.14 3.40
CA VAL A 206 14.57 -19.73 4.76
C VAL A 206 14.43 -21.01 5.59
N GLY A 207 15.51 -21.40 6.23
CA GLY A 207 15.61 -22.70 6.91
C GLY A 207 15.75 -23.88 5.94
N LYS A 208 15.45 -25.09 6.40
CA LYS A 208 15.69 -26.33 5.64
C LYS A 208 14.62 -26.64 4.58
N GLU A 209 13.43 -26.05 4.65
CA GLU A 209 12.29 -26.44 3.81
C GLU A 209 11.54 -25.28 3.15
N LYS A 210 11.66 -24.04 3.64
CA LYS A 210 10.90 -22.91 3.10
C LYS A 210 11.75 -22.08 2.17
N THR A 211 11.21 -21.69 1.02
CA THR A 211 11.78 -20.65 0.18
C THR A 211 10.85 -19.45 0.11
N ILE A 212 11.44 -18.25 0.06
CA ILE A 212 10.70 -17.01 -0.18
C ILE A 212 11.22 -16.43 -1.48
N LYS A 213 10.32 -16.11 -2.41
CA LYS A 213 10.71 -15.45 -3.66
C LYS A 213 11.36 -14.10 -3.34
N SER A 214 12.54 -13.88 -3.90
CA SER A 214 13.27 -12.62 -3.72
C SER A 214 12.48 -11.44 -4.30
N ARG A 215 12.63 -10.28 -3.66
CA ARG A 215 12.19 -8.98 -4.19
C ARG A 215 13.40 -8.20 -4.72
N LEU A 216 13.21 -7.37 -5.73
CA LEU A 216 14.22 -6.47 -6.29
C LEU A 216 14.56 -5.33 -5.33
N LEU A 217 13.55 -4.84 -4.61
CA LEU A 217 13.68 -3.82 -3.57
C LEU A 217 13.22 -4.38 -2.22
N PRO A 218 13.99 -5.29 -1.60
CA PRO A 218 13.61 -5.88 -0.31
C PRO A 218 13.57 -4.83 0.81
N THR A 219 14.44 -3.82 0.75
CA THR A 219 14.56 -2.77 1.76
C THR A 219 13.38 -1.80 1.66
N ARG A 220 12.61 -1.72 2.76
CA ARG A 220 11.46 -0.82 2.86
C ARG A 220 11.82 0.64 2.55
N GLY A 221 12.98 1.10 3.01
CA GLY A 221 13.48 2.46 2.77
C GLY A 221 13.58 2.79 1.27
N TYR A 222 14.20 1.92 0.46
CA TYR A 222 14.30 2.14 -0.98
C TYR A 222 12.95 2.07 -1.70
N ARG A 223 12.04 1.18 -1.28
CA ARG A 223 10.68 1.16 -1.84
C ARG A 223 9.93 2.45 -1.56
N LEU A 224 9.96 2.94 -0.33
CA LEU A 224 9.32 4.21 0.00
C LEU A 224 10.01 5.39 -0.70
N ALA A 225 11.34 5.40 -0.78
CA ALA A 225 12.05 6.43 -1.51
C ALA A 225 11.70 6.41 -3.02
N ALA A 226 11.43 5.23 -3.59
CA ALA A 226 11.06 5.10 -5.01
C ALA A 226 9.67 5.69 -5.32
N THR A 227 8.81 5.89 -4.32
CA THR A 227 7.52 6.57 -4.52
C THR A 227 7.63 8.09 -4.47
N MET A 228 8.78 8.62 -4.03
CA MET A 228 8.96 10.07 -3.84
C MET A 228 8.65 10.91 -5.07
N PRO A 229 8.97 10.51 -6.32
CA PRO A 229 8.52 11.25 -7.49
C PRO A 229 7.00 11.45 -7.49
N ALA A 230 6.20 10.39 -7.34
CA ALA A 230 4.74 10.49 -7.33
C ALA A 230 4.23 11.35 -6.16
N VAL A 231 4.85 11.23 -4.98
CA VAL A 231 4.54 12.05 -3.80
C VAL A 231 4.80 13.53 -4.07
N ILE A 232 5.96 13.87 -4.64
CA ILE A 232 6.34 15.24 -4.99
C ILE A 232 5.38 15.79 -6.06
N GLY A 233 5.14 15.03 -7.13
CA GLY A 233 4.21 15.40 -8.20
C GLY A 233 2.81 15.71 -7.67
N THR A 234 2.29 14.83 -6.81
CA THR A 234 0.99 15.04 -6.16
C THR A 234 1.00 16.24 -5.21
N SER A 235 2.09 16.44 -4.47
CA SER A 235 2.24 17.58 -3.56
C SER A 235 2.24 18.92 -4.31
N ILE A 236 2.90 18.98 -5.47
CA ILE A 236 2.87 20.16 -6.35
C ILE A 236 1.44 20.39 -6.83
N ALA A 237 0.80 19.34 -7.33
CA ALA A 237 -0.51 19.43 -7.93
C ALA A 237 -1.63 19.89 -7.00
N VAL A 238 -1.63 19.37 -5.78
CA VAL A 238 -2.63 19.72 -4.76
C VAL A 238 -2.34 21.10 -4.14
N GLY A 239 -1.25 21.76 -4.54
CA GLY A 239 -0.87 23.06 -3.97
C GLY A 239 -0.38 22.92 -2.53
N ASN A 240 0.27 21.78 -2.21
CA ASN A 240 0.97 21.62 -0.94
C ASN A 240 2.31 22.37 -0.97
N ILE A 241 2.87 22.57 -2.17
CA ILE A 241 4.07 23.38 -2.42
C ILE A 241 3.63 24.72 -3.02
N GLY A 242 3.14 25.62 -2.15
CA GLY A 242 2.73 26.98 -2.52
C GLY A 242 1.24 27.16 -2.78
N ARG A 243 0.85 28.41 -3.05
CA ARG A 243 -0.54 28.81 -3.28
C ARG A 243 -0.94 28.59 -4.73
N GLN A 244 -2.07 27.92 -4.95
CA GLN A 244 -2.65 27.83 -6.29
C GLN A 244 -3.25 29.19 -6.72
N PRO A 245 -3.15 29.57 -8.01
CA PRO A 245 -3.81 30.76 -8.53
C PRO A 245 -5.32 30.73 -8.26
N GLY A 246 -5.89 31.87 -7.86
CA GLY A 246 -7.30 32.00 -7.48
C GLY A 246 -7.62 31.68 -6.01
N TYR A 247 -6.65 31.19 -5.24
CA TYR A 247 -6.83 30.85 -3.83
C TYR A 247 -6.07 31.80 -2.90
N LYS A 248 -6.56 31.98 -1.67
CA LYS A 248 -5.86 32.70 -0.60
C LYS A 248 -4.67 31.90 -0.06
N ALA A 249 -3.77 32.59 0.63
CA ALA A 249 -2.88 31.98 1.59
C ALA A 249 -3.70 31.31 2.73
N ILE A 250 -3.12 30.30 3.41
CA ILE A 250 -3.77 29.69 4.59
C ILE A 250 -3.75 30.68 5.75
N ILE A 251 -2.61 31.35 5.91
CA ILE A 251 -2.37 32.36 6.93
C ILE A 251 -2.17 33.67 6.16
N PRO A 252 -3.25 34.25 5.63
CA PRO A 252 -3.16 35.41 4.76
C PRO A 252 -2.62 36.62 5.53
N SER A 253 -1.76 37.39 4.87
CA SER A 253 -1.37 38.71 5.37
C SER A 253 -2.55 39.67 5.39
N GLU A 254 -2.54 40.59 6.34
CA GLU A 254 -3.57 41.64 6.45
C GLU A 254 -3.61 42.52 5.19
N ASP A 255 -2.44 42.81 4.62
CA ASP A 255 -2.28 43.68 3.44
C ASP A 255 -2.60 42.96 2.12
N ASP A 256 -2.26 41.68 1.99
CA ASP A 256 -2.47 40.89 0.78
C ASP A 256 -2.89 39.45 1.12
N PRO A 257 -4.16 39.05 0.86
CA PRO A 257 -4.64 37.71 1.16
C PRO A 257 -3.99 36.62 0.30
N ARG A 258 -3.15 36.97 -0.68
CA ARG A 258 -2.34 36.07 -1.51
C ARG A 258 -0.99 35.73 -0.89
N LYS A 259 -0.51 36.56 0.04
CA LYS A 259 0.76 36.37 0.73
C LYS A 259 0.52 35.76 2.10
N SER A 260 1.49 34.98 2.54
CA SER A 260 1.47 34.37 3.86
C SER A 260 2.24 35.24 4.85
N ASP A 261 1.65 35.53 6.01
CA ASP A 261 2.39 36.16 7.12
C ASP A 261 3.41 35.22 7.74
N ALA A 262 3.21 33.91 7.57
CA ALA A 262 4.10 32.89 8.10
C ALA A 262 4.37 31.81 7.04
N PRO A 263 5.23 32.09 6.03
CA PRO A 263 5.48 31.18 4.91
C PRO A 263 5.87 29.76 5.33
N ALA A 264 6.65 29.62 6.39
CA ALA A 264 7.02 28.31 6.95
C ALA A 264 5.83 27.58 7.60
N ALA A 265 5.00 28.29 8.38
CA ALA A 265 3.81 27.72 9.00
C ALA A 265 2.74 27.38 7.95
N GLU A 266 2.65 28.18 6.88
CA GLU A 266 1.79 27.88 5.73
C GLU A 266 2.29 26.66 4.97
N LEU A 267 3.58 26.55 4.67
CA LEU A 267 4.15 25.35 4.06
C LEU A 267 3.88 24.11 4.93
N LEU A 268 4.07 24.19 6.25
CA LEU A 268 3.75 23.10 7.17
C LEU A 268 2.26 22.77 7.18
N SER A 269 1.38 23.78 7.24
CA SER A 269 -0.07 23.58 7.23
C SER A 269 -0.56 23.02 5.89
N ARG A 270 0.02 23.44 4.77
CA ARG A 270 -0.24 22.89 3.44
C ARG A 270 0.28 21.46 3.33
N TYR A 271 1.50 21.21 3.77
CA TYR A 271 2.14 19.91 3.58
C TYR A 271 1.58 18.83 4.53
N PHE A 272 1.45 19.13 5.82
CA PHE A 272 1.02 18.17 6.85
C PHE A 272 -0.49 18.12 7.02
N LEU A 273 -1.17 19.27 7.11
CA LEU A 273 -2.63 19.29 7.29
C LEU A 273 -3.36 19.18 5.95
N GLY A 274 -2.63 19.32 4.83
CA GLY A 274 -3.18 19.35 3.47
C GLY A 274 -4.25 20.43 3.30
N ARG A 275 -4.18 21.52 4.06
CA ARG A 275 -5.14 22.61 3.95
C ARG A 275 -4.86 23.38 2.66
N SER A 276 -5.90 23.67 1.90
CA SER A 276 -5.85 24.67 0.84
C SER A 276 -6.43 26.00 1.37
N GLY A 277 -6.02 27.11 0.78
CA GLY A 277 -6.65 28.40 1.06
C GLY A 277 -8.08 28.43 0.54
N ARG A 278 -8.88 29.40 0.99
CA ARG A 278 -10.22 29.65 0.42
C ARG A 278 -10.11 30.35 -0.93
N LEU A 279 -11.11 30.24 -1.79
CA LEU A 279 -11.17 31.03 -3.03
C LEU A 279 -11.06 32.53 -2.73
N LEU A 280 -10.31 33.25 -3.57
CA LEU A 280 -10.28 34.71 -3.58
C LEU A 280 -11.67 35.25 -3.95
N PRO A 281 -12.06 36.44 -3.46
CA PRO A 281 -13.23 37.15 -3.99
C PRO A 281 -13.11 37.31 -5.51
N TYR A 282 -14.23 37.25 -6.24
CA TYR A 282 -14.19 37.21 -7.71
C TYR A 282 -13.37 38.36 -8.33
N SER A 283 -13.46 39.57 -7.77
CA SER A 283 -12.67 40.73 -8.21
C SER A 283 -11.14 40.52 -8.14
N GLU A 284 -10.66 39.80 -7.14
CA GLU A 284 -9.24 39.45 -6.99
C GLU A 284 -8.89 38.14 -7.69
N PHE A 285 -9.86 37.23 -7.79
CA PHE A 285 -9.76 35.97 -8.52
C PHE A 285 -9.54 36.21 -10.01
N ALA A 286 -10.37 37.06 -10.64
CA ALA A 286 -10.32 37.37 -12.05
C ALA A 286 -9.00 38.07 -12.46
N LYS A 287 -8.29 38.71 -11.52
CA LYS A 287 -6.94 39.24 -11.78
C LYS A 287 -5.90 38.14 -11.97
N GLU A 288 -6.07 36.99 -11.31
CA GLU A 288 -5.17 35.84 -11.42
C GLU A 288 -5.63 34.83 -12.47
N ARG A 289 -6.94 34.76 -12.71
CA ARG A 289 -7.61 33.84 -13.63
C ARG A 289 -8.67 34.58 -14.46
N PRO A 290 -8.26 35.46 -15.39
CA PRO A 290 -9.18 36.20 -16.24
C PRO A 290 -9.90 35.31 -17.25
N ASP A 291 -9.43 34.07 -17.42
CA ASP A 291 -10.02 33.02 -18.25
C ASP A 291 -11.31 32.44 -17.68
N VAL A 292 -11.60 32.67 -16.40
CA VAL A 292 -12.77 32.13 -15.70
C VAL A 292 -13.85 33.20 -15.58
N SER A 293 -15.02 32.89 -16.09
CA SER A 293 -16.18 33.79 -16.03
C SER A 293 -16.77 33.91 -14.61
N PRO A 294 -17.53 34.97 -14.31
CA PRO A 294 -18.20 35.11 -13.01
C PRO A 294 -19.23 34.01 -12.75
N GLU A 295 -19.77 33.42 -13.82
CA GLU A 295 -20.73 32.33 -13.71
C GLU A 295 -20.04 31.02 -13.31
N GLU A 296 -18.95 30.65 -14.00
CA GLU A 296 -18.14 29.48 -13.66
C GLU A 296 -17.61 29.55 -12.23
N TYR A 297 -17.12 30.72 -11.81
CA TYR A 297 -16.69 30.94 -10.42
C TYR A 297 -17.82 30.68 -9.41
N ARG A 298 -19.03 31.20 -9.67
CA ARG A 298 -20.18 31.00 -8.77
C ARG A 298 -20.62 29.54 -8.74
N ARG A 299 -20.64 28.88 -9.90
CA ARG A 299 -20.97 27.46 -10.05
C ARG A 299 -20.01 26.58 -9.25
N TYR A 300 -18.71 26.80 -9.42
CA TYR A 300 -17.70 26.05 -8.68
C TYR A 300 -17.74 26.30 -7.17
N LYS A 301 -17.97 27.56 -6.76
CA LYS A 301 -18.15 27.89 -5.36
C LYS A 301 -19.34 27.12 -4.78
N ALA A 302 -20.47 27.06 -5.49
CA ALA A 302 -21.63 26.28 -5.09
C ALA A 302 -21.30 24.77 -4.99
N TYR A 303 -20.64 24.21 -6.01
CA TYR A 303 -20.16 22.81 -6.03
C TYR A 303 -19.29 22.45 -4.82
N THR A 304 -18.38 23.35 -4.42
CA THR A 304 -17.50 23.14 -3.26
C THR A 304 -18.31 22.95 -1.97
N PHE A 305 -19.40 23.69 -1.82
CA PHE A 305 -20.30 23.61 -0.66
C PHE A 305 -21.43 22.58 -0.81
N ASP A 306 -21.64 22.00 -2.01
CA ASP A 306 -22.72 21.04 -2.22
C ASP A 306 -22.44 19.71 -1.51
N GLN A 307 -23.35 19.27 -0.64
CA GLN A 307 -23.26 18.00 0.08
C GLN A 307 -24.27 16.98 -0.44
N LYS A 308 -25.06 17.33 -1.46
CA LYS A 308 -26.04 16.41 -2.04
C LYS A 308 -25.33 15.24 -2.69
N THR A 309 -25.80 14.04 -2.39
CA THR A 309 -25.26 12.83 -2.99
C THR A 309 -25.74 12.75 -4.43
N ASP A 310 -24.78 12.69 -5.35
CA ASP A 310 -25.00 12.45 -6.77
C ASP A 310 -24.10 11.28 -7.21
N LEU A 311 -24.71 10.24 -7.76
CA LEU A 311 -24.01 9.01 -8.14
C LEU A 311 -23.93 8.85 -9.66
N ASN A 312 -24.42 9.81 -10.44
CA ASN A 312 -24.30 9.79 -11.88
C ASN A 312 -22.95 10.41 -12.27
N PRO A 313 -22.01 9.69 -12.91
CA PRO A 313 -20.74 10.29 -13.33
C PRO A 313 -20.78 10.88 -14.75
N PHE A 314 -21.95 10.86 -15.43
CA PHE A 314 -22.08 11.17 -16.86
C PHE A 314 -22.68 12.55 -17.17
N ASP A 315 -23.25 13.24 -16.18
CA ASP A 315 -23.81 14.59 -16.29
C ASP A 315 -22.80 15.70 -15.97
N GLY A 316 -21.54 15.33 -15.73
CA GLY A 316 -20.42 16.27 -15.64
C GLY A 316 -19.90 16.46 -14.22
N ASP A 317 -20.58 15.98 -13.19
CA ASP A 317 -20.08 15.89 -11.83
C ASP A 317 -20.54 14.59 -11.16
N PHE A 318 -20.01 14.30 -9.98
CA PHE A 318 -20.54 13.27 -9.09
C PHE A 318 -20.17 13.63 -7.65
N ASN A 319 -20.94 13.16 -6.68
CA ASN A 319 -20.77 13.47 -5.27
C ASN A 319 -21.16 12.28 -4.38
N LEU A 320 -20.18 11.60 -3.82
CA LEU A 320 -20.36 10.56 -2.82
C LEU A 320 -20.30 11.17 -1.42
N LEU A 321 -21.47 11.49 -0.85
CA LEU A 321 -21.66 11.94 0.53
C LEU A 321 -20.82 13.18 0.93
N GLY A 322 -20.45 14.04 -0.04
CA GLY A 322 -19.57 15.18 0.17
C GLY A 322 -18.10 14.83 0.42
N ALA A 323 -17.77 13.54 0.54
CA ALA A 323 -16.44 13.06 0.87
C ALA A 323 -15.57 12.80 -0.37
N LEU A 324 -16.19 12.39 -1.49
CA LEU A 324 -15.53 12.26 -2.77
C LEU A 324 -16.44 12.87 -3.83
N LYS A 325 -15.98 13.92 -4.50
CA LYS A 325 -16.68 14.56 -5.59
C LYS A 325 -15.79 14.56 -6.83
N GLY A 326 -16.39 14.57 -8.02
CA GLY A 326 -15.69 14.88 -9.26
C GLY A 326 -16.46 15.92 -10.04
N THR A 327 -15.79 16.68 -10.88
CA THR A 327 -16.43 17.57 -11.85
C THR A 327 -15.53 17.72 -13.07
N VAL A 328 -16.13 17.80 -14.26
CA VAL A 328 -15.42 18.16 -15.50
C VAL A 328 -15.29 19.67 -15.67
N ASP A 329 -16.08 20.44 -14.93
CA ASP A 329 -16.19 21.91 -14.98
C ASP A 329 -15.46 22.60 -13.80
N GLY A 330 -14.41 21.97 -13.28
CA GLY A 330 -13.59 22.57 -12.22
C GLY A 330 -12.85 23.82 -12.69
N ILE A 331 -12.48 24.70 -11.77
CA ILE A 331 -11.82 25.96 -12.15
C ILE A 331 -10.39 25.74 -12.69
N GLN A 332 -9.81 24.57 -12.48
CA GLN A 332 -8.54 24.13 -13.05
C GLN A 332 -8.75 23.05 -14.12
N GLY A 333 -9.96 22.98 -14.70
CA GLY A 333 -10.40 21.91 -15.58
C GLY A 333 -11.02 20.75 -14.79
N PRO A 334 -11.02 19.53 -15.35
CA PRO A 334 -11.55 18.36 -14.64
C PRO A 334 -10.82 18.14 -13.31
N GLU A 335 -11.57 18.01 -12.23
CA GLU A 335 -11.09 17.95 -10.85
C GLU A 335 -11.77 16.81 -10.07
N VAL A 336 -11.05 16.21 -9.12
CA VAL A 336 -11.60 15.29 -8.11
C VAL A 336 -11.40 15.93 -6.75
N ASN A 337 -12.49 16.19 -6.05
CA ASN A 337 -12.47 16.66 -4.68
C ASN A 337 -12.51 15.49 -3.70
N PHE A 338 -11.52 15.40 -2.83
CA PHE A 338 -11.51 14.41 -1.75
C PHE A 338 -11.48 15.12 -0.40
N MET A 339 -12.54 14.94 0.39
CA MET A 339 -12.74 15.54 1.72
C MET A 339 -12.52 17.06 1.76
N GLY A 340 -13.01 17.78 0.73
CA GLY A 340 -12.89 19.23 0.61
C GLY A 340 -11.63 19.70 -0.12
N LYS A 341 -10.74 18.79 -0.54
CA LYS A 341 -9.51 19.12 -1.28
C LYS A 341 -9.67 18.81 -2.75
N SER A 342 -9.65 19.84 -3.59
CA SER A 342 -9.72 19.64 -5.04
C SER A 342 -8.36 19.27 -5.61
N ILE A 343 -8.34 18.20 -6.39
CA ILE A 343 -7.16 17.67 -7.08
C ILE A 343 -7.47 17.72 -8.58
N PRO A 344 -6.84 18.62 -9.34
CA PRO A 344 -7.03 18.64 -10.78
C PRO A 344 -6.53 17.34 -11.40
N ILE A 345 -7.31 16.78 -12.32
CA ILE A 345 -6.98 15.53 -13.00
C ILE A 345 -5.73 15.74 -13.86
N ALA A 346 -5.69 16.83 -14.62
CA ALA A 346 -4.61 17.13 -15.56
C ALA A 346 -3.26 17.36 -14.87
N THR A 347 -3.25 18.09 -13.76
CA THR A 347 -2.00 18.49 -13.09
C THR A 347 -1.69 17.68 -11.84
N GLY A 348 -2.64 16.88 -11.32
CA GLY A 348 -2.45 16.05 -10.12
C GLY A 348 -2.65 14.58 -10.29
N VAL A 349 -3.86 14.15 -10.65
CA VAL A 349 -4.15 12.71 -10.74
C VAL A 349 -3.32 12.06 -11.86
N LEU A 350 -3.32 12.65 -13.07
CA LEU A 350 -2.59 12.09 -14.20
C LEU A 350 -1.07 12.05 -13.97
N PRO A 351 -0.40 13.11 -13.49
CA PRO A 351 1.03 13.04 -13.17
C PRO A 351 1.36 12.03 -12.05
N ALA A 352 0.51 11.92 -11.02
CA ALA A 352 0.69 10.93 -9.96
C ALA A 352 0.57 9.49 -10.49
N VAL A 353 -0.45 9.22 -11.31
CA VAL A 353 -0.66 7.92 -11.97
C VAL A 353 0.48 7.63 -12.94
N ALA A 354 0.90 8.61 -13.75
CA ALA A 354 2.03 8.47 -14.67
C ALA A 354 3.34 8.19 -13.92
N ALA A 355 3.58 8.84 -12.79
CA ALA A 355 4.72 8.56 -11.93
C ALA A 355 4.66 7.16 -11.30
N ALA A 356 3.49 6.72 -10.83
CA ALA A 356 3.29 5.38 -10.29
C ALA A 356 3.53 4.29 -11.36
N VAL A 357 2.94 4.45 -12.54
CA VAL A 357 3.13 3.55 -13.70
C VAL A 357 4.58 3.59 -14.17
N GLY A 358 5.19 4.78 -14.25
CA GLY A 358 6.59 4.98 -14.60
C GLY A 358 7.53 4.27 -13.63
N THR A 359 7.25 4.34 -12.34
CA THR A 359 8.02 3.65 -11.28
C THR A 359 7.96 2.14 -11.47
N GLY A 360 6.76 1.59 -11.68
CA GLY A 360 6.58 0.17 -11.99
C GLY A 360 7.29 -0.27 -13.27
N TYR A 361 7.17 0.52 -14.33
CA TYR A 361 7.87 0.27 -15.60
C TYR A 361 9.39 0.32 -15.44
N GLY A 362 9.90 1.30 -14.69
CA GLY A 362 11.32 1.44 -14.38
C GLY A 362 11.88 0.27 -13.60
N LEU A 363 11.17 -0.17 -12.57
CA LEU A 363 11.53 -1.35 -11.80
C LEU A 363 11.56 -2.60 -12.70
N ARG A 364 10.55 -2.77 -13.56
CA ARG A 364 10.50 -3.88 -14.52
C ARG A 364 11.69 -3.86 -15.48
N ARG A 365 12.06 -2.68 -15.99
CA ARG A 365 13.17 -2.53 -16.94
C ARG A 365 14.54 -2.72 -16.26
N GLY A 366 14.73 -2.13 -15.09
CA GLY A 366 15.93 -2.31 -14.28
C GLY A 366 16.11 -3.77 -13.86
N GLY A 367 15.06 -4.41 -13.37
CA GLY A 367 15.08 -5.82 -13.01
C GLY A 367 15.38 -6.75 -14.18
N LYS A 368 14.86 -6.49 -15.39
CA LYS A 368 15.26 -7.23 -16.61
C LYS A 368 16.76 -7.12 -16.92
N ARG A 369 17.37 -5.94 -16.71
CA ARG A 369 18.83 -5.75 -16.89
C ARG A 369 19.61 -6.52 -15.82
N LEU A 370 19.15 -6.46 -14.57
CA LEU A 370 19.75 -7.18 -13.46
C LEU A 370 19.68 -8.70 -13.61
N LEU A 371 18.60 -9.22 -14.20
CA LEU A 371 18.38 -10.65 -14.48
C LEU A 371 19.02 -11.13 -15.79
N ALA A 372 19.57 -10.24 -16.62
CA ALA A 372 20.23 -10.66 -17.85
C ALA A 372 21.43 -11.60 -17.55
N PRO A 373 21.93 -12.39 -18.51
CA PRO A 373 23.04 -13.34 -18.28
C PRO A 373 24.32 -12.73 -17.68
N ARG A 374 24.54 -11.42 -17.89
CA ARG A 374 25.66 -10.67 -17.31
C ARG A 374 25.21 -9.62 -16.29
N GLY A 375 23.94 -9.64 -15.93
CA GLY A 375 23.30 -8.75 -14.97
C GLY A 375 23.76 -9.02 -13.54
N GLY A 376 23.49 -8.05 -12.68
CA GLY A 376 23.95 -8.06 -11.30
C GLY A 376 23.38 -9.20 -10.45
N ILE A 377 22.11 -9.60 -10.67
CA ILE A 377 21.48 -10.71 -9.94
C ILE A 377 22.07 -12.05 -10.38
N THR A 378 22.29 -12.26 -11.67
CA THR A 378 22.93 -13.48 -12.19
C THR A 378 24.36 -13.63 -11.65
N LYS A 379 25.11 -12.52 -11.56
CA LYS A 379 26.44 -12.50 -10.92
C LYS A 379 26.35 -12.81 -9.42
N GLN A 380 25.35 -12.25 -8.73
CA GLN A 380 25.11 -12.52 -7.30
C GLN A 380 24.80 -14.00 -7.07
N GLN A 381 23.94 -14.62 -7.89
CA GLN A 381 23.66 -16.06 -7.82
C GLN A 381 24.93 -16.89 -7.93
N GLY A 382 25.84 -16.54 -8.86
CA GLY A 382 27.13 -17.22 -8.99
C GLY A 382 27.99 -17.13 -7.72
N VAL A 383 27.98 -16.00 -7.02
CA VAL A 383 28.65 -15.83 -5.73
C VAL A 383 27.96 -16.64 -4.64
N GLN A 384 26.62 -16.60 -4.58
CA GLN A 384 25.81 -17.33 -3.60
C GLN A 384 25.97 -18.84 -3.72
N SER A 385 25.97 -19.40 -4.94
CA SER A 385 26.20 -20.84 -5.15
C SER A 385 27.61 -21.27 -4.72
N ARG A 386 28.62 -20.43 -4.97
CA ARG A 386 29.99 -20.68 -4.49
C ARG A 386 30.10 -20.58 -2.97
N LEU A 387 29.40 -19.62 -2.36
CA LEU A 387 29.33 -19.47 -0.92
C LEU A 387 28.67 -20.71 -0.28
N ALA A 388 27.50 -21.13 -0.80
CA ALA A 388 26.80 -22.32 -0.32
C ALA A 388 27.67 -23.59 -0.42
N ALA A 389 28.39 -23.78 -1.54
CA ALA A 389 29.30 -24.91 -1.70
C ALA A 389 30.47 -24.87 -0.69
N LYS A 390 31.02 -23.68 -0.39
CA LYS A 390 32.07 -23.51 0.63
C LYS A 390 31.55 -23.76 2.04
N GLU A 391 30.34 -23.31 2.36
CA GLU A 391 29.68 -23.56 3.65
C GLU A 391 29.42 -25.05 3.85
N GLU A 392 28.87 -25.74 2.84
CA GLU A 392 28.66 -27.19 2.87
C GLU A 392 29.99 -27.96 3.03
N GLU A 393 31.05 -27.53 2.34
CA GLU A 393 32.38 -28.10 2.49
C GLU A 393 32.95 -27.89 3.90
N PHE A 394 32.76 -26.69 4.46
CA PHE A 394 33.17 -26.37 5.82
C PHE A 394 32.44 -27.25 6.83
N ASP A 395 31.12 -27.44 6.69
CA ASP A 395 30.31 -28.28 7.56
C ASP A 395 30.73 -29.74 7.50
N LYS A 396 30.96 -30.28 6.29
CA LYS A 396 31.49 -31.64 6.10
C LYS A 396 32.85 -31.83 6.77
N LEU A 397 33.75 -30.85 6.65
CA LEU A 397 35.06 -30.88 7.30
C LEU A 397 34.95 -30.75 8.81
N ALA A 398 34.10 -29.86 9.30
CA ALA A 398 33.87 -29.67 10.74
C ALA A 398 33.30 -30.94 11.37
N TYR A 399 32.31 -31.55 10.73
CA TYR A 399 31.75 -32.84 11.15
C TYR A 399 32.83 -33.94 11.16
N LYS A 400 33.57 -34.09 10.06
CA LYS A 400 34.65 -35.08 9.96
C LYS A 400 35.71 -34.89 11.03
N LEU A 401 36.17 -33.66 11.27
CA LEU A 401 37.19 -33.37 12.27
C LEU A 401 36.66 -33.53 13.70
N GLY A 402 35.36 -33.32 13.94
CA GLY A 402 34.71 -33.55 15.22
C GLY A 402 34.57 -35.03 15.60
N GLN A 403 34.75 -35.96 14.65
CA GLN A 403 34.76 -37.41 14.92
C GLN A 403 36.07 -37.91 15.54
N TYR A 404 37.13 -37.09 15.55
CA TYR A 404 38.44 -37.45 16.08
C TYR A 404 38.74 -36.64 17.34
N LYS A 405 39.38 -37.28 18.33
CA LYS A 405 39.91 -36.59 19.50
C LYS A 405 41.17 -35.81 19.13
N PRO A 406 41.47 -34.67 19.75
CA PRO A 406 42.69 -33.91 19.47
C PRO A 406 43.99 -34.73 19.60
N GLU A 407 44.01 -35.76 20.45
CA GLU A 407 45.16 -36.66 20.63
C GLU A 407 45.28 -37.74 19.55
N ASP A 408 44.31 -37.87 18.64
CA ASP A 408 44.32 -38.92 17.62
C ASP A 408 45.45 -38.68 16.60
N LYS A 409 46.18 -39.75 16.26
CA LYS A 409 47.24 -39.77 15.22
C LYS A 409 46.80 -39.22 13.86
N TYR A 410 45.49 -39.13 13.62
CA TYR A 410 44.90 -38.49 12.45
C TYR A 410 45.46 -37.08 12.23
N PHE A 411 45.56 -36.28 13.29
CA PHE A 411 46.01 -34.89 13.23
C PHE A 411 47.52 -34.74 13.04
N GLU A 412 48.30 -35.76 13.43
CA GLU A 412 49.75 -35.78 13.21
C GLU A 412 50.11 -36.08 11.75
N GLY A 413 49.26 -36.88 11.09
CA GLY A 413 49.39 -37.28 9.70
C GLY A 413 49.20 -36.14 8.69
N ALA A 414 49.81 -36.28 7.51
CA ALA A 414 49.71 -35.28 6.43
C ALA A 414 48.25 -34.95 6.05
N LYS A 415 47.36 -35.94 6.11
CA LYS A 415 45.93 -35.79 5.79
C LYS A 415 45.18 -34.92 6.82
N GLY A 416 45.39 -35.15 8.12
CA GLY A 416 44.75 -34.34 9.17
C GLY A 416 45.24 -32.90 9.14
N LYS A 417 46.55 -32.67 8.94
CA LYS A 417 47.12 -31.33 8.74
C LYS A 417 46.54 -30.63 7.51
N ALA A 418 46.35 -31.35 6.41
CA ALA A 418 45.73 -30.79 5.20
C ALA A 418 44.26 -30.39 5.43
N ASP A 419 43.49 -31.23 6.12
CA ASP A 419 42.09 -30.94 6.45
C ASP A 419 41.96 -29.74 7.41
N LEU A 420 42.83 -29.61 8.41
CA LEU A 420 42.87 -28.45 9.31
C LEU A 420 43.19 -27.16 8.54
N ARG A 421 44.20 -27.18 7.67
CA ARG A 421 44.54 -26.04 6.81
C ARG A 421 43.40 -25.67 5.87
N ARG A 422 42.70 -26.67 5.32
CA ARG A 422 41.54 -26.48 4.44
C ARG A 422 40.37 -25.84 5.21
N LYS A 423 40.07 -26.33 6.41
CA LYS A 423 39.05 -25.73 7.30
C LYS A 423 39.39 -24.28 7.64
N ALA A 424 40.63 -23.98 8.01
CA ALA A 424 41.08 -22.62 8.31
C ALA A 424 40.91 -21.69 7.10
N ARG A 425 41.30 -22.13 5.90
CA ARG A 425 41.08 -21.36 4.66
C ARG A 425 39.60 -21.11 4.37
N LEU A 426 38.74 -22.09 4.61
CA LEU A 426 37.29 -21.90 4.43
C LEU A 426 36.73 -20.91 5.45
N GLN A 427 37.17 -21.01 6.71
CA GLN A 427 36.78 -20.11 7.79
C GLN A 427 37.13 -18.65 7.49
N GLU A 428 38.25 -18.40 6.81
CA GLU A 428 38.67 -17.07 6.35
C GLU A 428 37.92 -16.61 5.08
N ASN A 429 37.74 -17.50 4.10
CA ASN A 429 37.11 -17.17 2.82
C ASN A 429 35.59 -16.97 2.88
N ILE A 430 34.88 -17.64 3.81
CA ILE A 430 33.42 -17.57 3.91
C ILE A 430 32.95 -16.14 4.26
N PRO A 431 33.50 -15.48 5.30
CA PRO A 431 33.18 -14.08 5.59
C PRO A 431 33.42 -13.13 4.42
N GLU A 432 34.55 -13.27 3.71
CA GLU A 432 34.86 -12.45 2.53
C GLU A 432 33.79 -12.63 1.43
N MET A 433 33.42 -13.89 1.13
CA MET A 433 32.39 -14.19 0.15
C MET A 433 31.00 -13.68 0.57
N LYS A 434 30.70 -13.67 1.87
CA LYS A 434 29.48 -13.05 2.42
C LYS A 434 29.48 -11.55 2.18
N ALA A 435 30.57 -10.86 2.49
CA ALA A 435 30.72 -9.43 2.23
C ALA A 435 30.56 -9.09 0.74
N ILE A 436 31.17 -9.88 -0.16
CA ILE A 436 31.01 -9.71 -1.62
C ILE A 436 29.55 -9.91 -2.05
N ASN A 437 28.86 -10.92 -1.49
CA ASN A 437 27.46 -11.19 -1.79
C ASN A 437 26.54 -10.04 -1.30
N GLU A 438 26.78 -9.53 -0.11
CA GLU A 438 26.05 -8.39 0.47
C GLU A 438 26.27 -7.10 -0.33
N ALA A 439 27.52 -6.80 -0.70
CA ALA A 439 27.85 -5.66 -1.55
C ALA A 439 27.15 -5.74 -2.92
N ARG A 440 27.10 -6.94 -3.52
CA ARG A 440 26.35 -7.16 -4.78
C ARG A 440 24.85 -7.00 -4.60
N LYS A 441 24.29 -7.51 -3.51
CA LYS A 441 22.87 -7.34 -3.18
C LYS A 441 22.52 -5.86 -3.06
N ALA A 442 23.34 -5.08 -2.35
CA ALA A 442 23.16 -3.64 -2.21
C ALA A 442 23.28 -2.90 -3.56
N ALA A 443 24.23 -3.28 -4.41
CA ALA A 443 24.38 -2.71 -5.74
C ALA A 443 23.18 -3.03 -6.66
N ASN A 444 22.68 -4.26 -6.63
CA ASN A 444 21.50 -4.68 -7.39
C ASN A 444 20.26 -3.91 -6.95
N GLU A 445 20.06 -3.77 -5.64
CA GLU A 445 18.95 -3.00 -5.07
C GLU A 445 19.04 -1.51 -5.45
N ARG A 446 20.25 -0.92 -5.41
CA ARG A 446 20.51 0.46 -5.84
C ARG A 446 20.16 0.66 -7.32
N GLU A 447 20.54 -0.27 -8.20
CA GLU A 447 20.22 -0.18 -9.64
C GLU A 447 18.71 -0.29 -9.91
N ALA A 448 18.03 -1.20 -9.22
CA ALA A 448 16.58 -1.34 -9.28
C ALA A 448 15.88 -0.05 -8.81
N PHE A 449 16.35 0.53 -7.69
CA PHE A 449 15.86 1.77 -7.12
C PHE A 449 16.05 2.95 -8.07
N LEU A 450 17.26 3.14 -8.59
CA LEU A 450 17.58 4.22 -9.53
C LEU A 450 16.73 4.11 -10.80
N SER A 451 16.51 2.89 -11.29
CA SER A 451 15.61 2.66 -12.43
C SER A 451 14.17 3.05 -12.10
N ALA A 452 13.64 2.60 -10.96
CA ALA A 452 12.28 2.96 -10.53
C ALA A 452 12.10 4.48 -10.43
N VAL A 453 13.05 5.17 -9.78
CA VAL A 453 13.03 6.61 -9.61
C VAL A 453 13.18 7.36 -10.94
N GLN A 454 14.11 6.95 -11.80
CA GLN A 454 14.35 7.59 -13.10
C GLN A 454 13.08 7.58 -13.96
N TYR A 455 12.42 6.43 -14.10
CA TYR A 455 11.20 6.33 -14.89
C TYR A 455 9.97 6.91 -14.18
N GLY A 456 9.91 6.85 -12.85
CA GLY A 456 8.87 7.53 -12.06
C GLY A 456 8.94 9.05 -12.20
N SER A 457 10.16 9.60 -12.28
CA SER A 457 10.38 11.04 -12.50
C SER A 457 10.10 11.48 -13.94
N GLY A 458 10.31 10.61 -14.94
CA GLY A 458 10.01 10.90 -16.35
C GLY A 458 8.53 11.18 -16.65
N GLY A 459 7.61 10.74 -15.79
CA GLY A 459 6.18 11.07 -15.88
C GLY A 459 5.82 12.47 -15.36
N LEU A 460 6.75 13.15 -14.68
CA LEU A 460 6.57 14.49 -14.13
C LEU A 460 7.27 15.49 -15.05
N VAL A 461 6.49 16.25 -15.82
CA VAL A 461 6.98 17.20 -16.84
C VAL A 461 7.84 18.35 -16.25
N SER A 462 7.99 18.45 -14.93
CA SER A 462 8.83 19.46 -14.24
C SER A 462 10.22 18.93 -13.86
N THR A 463 11.11 18.82 -14.86
CA THR A 463 12.49 18.32 -14.70
C THR A 463 13.39 19.15 -13.77
N ALA A 464 13.11 20.43 -13.55
CA ALA A 464 14.01 21.33 -12.81
C ALA A 464 14.05 21.07 -11.29
N VAL A 465 12.88 20.93 -10.63
CA VAL A 465 12.81 20.72 -9.17
C VAL A 465 13.18 19.29 -8.80
N LEU A 466 12.78 18.32 -9.62
CA LEU A 466 13.14 16.92 -9.44
C LEU A 466 14.62 16.67 -9.72
N GLY A 467 15.22 17.36 -10.69
CA GLY A 467 16.66 17.24 -10.97
C GLY A 467 17.52 17.54 -9.73
N GLN A 468 17.18 18.59 -8.97
CA GLN A 468 17.89 18.95 -7.73
C GLN A 468 17.65 17.93 -6.60
N ALA A 469 16.41 17.44 -6.44
CA ALA A 469 16.09 16.42 -5.44
C ALA A 469 16.76 15.06 -5.76
N LEU A 470 16.80 14.68 -7.04
CA LEU A 470 17.46 13.47 -7.52
C LEU A 470 18.98 13.55 -7.40
N GLU A 471 19.57 14.70 -7.70
CA GLU A 471 21.00 14.93 -7.54
C GLU A 471 21.41 14.95 -6.05
N SER A 472 20.57 15.50 -5.17
CA SER A 472 20.75 15.43 -3.71
C SER A 472 20.69 13.99 -3.19
N LEU A 473 19.67 13.22 -3.61
CA LEU A 473 19.57 11.79 -3.28
C LEU A 473 20.77 11.00 -3.81
N ARG A 474 21.19 11.24 -5.05
CA ARG A 474 22.36 10.62 -5.67
C ARG A 474 23.64 10.88 -4.85
N ARG A 475 23.85 12.11 -4.38
CA ARG A 475 25.00 12.49 -3.54
C ARG A 475 24.94 11.83 -2.16
N SER A 476 23.75 11.79 -1.54
CA SER A 476 23.56 11.15 -0.23
C SER A 476 23.76 9.63 -0.24
N LEU A 477 23.64 9.00 -1.42
CA LEU A 477 23.81 7.56 -1.63
C LEU A 477 25.21 7.16 -2.10
N LYS A 478 26.16 8.10 -2.22
CA LYS A 478 27.57 7.75 -2.40
C LYS A 478 28.15 7.28 -1.08
N THR A 479 28.79 6.12 -1.08
CA THR A 479 29.53 5.63 0.08
C THR A 479 30.84 6.41 0.22
N PRO A 480 31.35 6.66 1.45
CA PRO A 480 32.56 7.43 1.69
C PRO A 480 33.82 6.93 0.94
N GLU A 481 33.84 5.65 0.55
CA GLU A 481 34.94 5.06 -0.22
C GLU A 481 35.03 5.57 -1.68
N GLU A 482 33.95 6.12 -2.25
CA GLU A 482 33.93 6.65 -3.62
C GLU A 482 34.49 8.09 -3.73
N GLU A 483 34.84 8.76 -2.62
CA GLU A 483 35.42 10.11 -2.61
C GLU A 483 36.95 10.14 -2.57
N ASN A 484 37.61 9.00 -2.35
CA ASN A 484 39.07 8.90 -2.24
C ASN A 484 39.76 8.27 -3.48
N VAL A 485 39.06 8.22 -4.62
CA VAL A 485 39.61 7.85 -5.95
C VAL A 485 39.25 8.97 -6.93
#